data_AF-A0A0M0C0T3-F1
#
_entry.id   AF-A0A0M0C0T3-F1
#
_cell.length_a   1.000
_cell.length_b   1.000
_cell.length_c   1.000
_cell.angle_alpha   90.00
_cell.angle_beta   90.00
_cell.angle_gamma   90.00
#
_symmetry.space_group_name_H-M   'P 1'
#
loop_
_entity.id
_entity.type
_entity.pdbx_description
1 polymer ?
#
loop_
_entity_poly.entity_id
_entity_poly.type
_entity_poly.pdbx_seq_one_letter_code
_entity_poly.pdbx_strand_id
1 'polypeptide(L)'
;MNRIIQNYNNSKHHKEQIEITLSKLNSLRSQIIELRIKCEKLKFETEKRNRKICEKCKKEIRKNEKVTFKNTSKKITNHFHKRCFEILVACLN
;
A
#
# COMPACT_ATOMS: atom_id res chain seq x y z
N MET A 1 10.47 -36.20 -49.75
CA MET A 1 9.21 -36.10 -48.98
C MET A 1 9.40 -35.71 -47.51
N ASN A 2 10.57 -35.91 -46.88
CA ASN A 2 10.77 -35.67 -45.43
C ASN A 2 10.94 -34.20 -44.98
N ARG A 3 11.55 -33.32 -45.78
CA ARG A 3 11.84 -31.93 -45.37
C ARG A 3 10.60 -31.05 -45.16
N ILE A 4 9.56 -31.25 -45.96
CA ILE A 4 8.32 -30.44 -45.89
C ILE A 4 7.56 -30.74 -44.60
N ILE A 5 7.46 -32.02 -44.23
CA ILE A 5 6.81 -32.48 -43.00
C ILE A 5 7.60 -32.01 -41.76
N GLN A 6 8.93 -32.06 -41.80
CA GLN A 6 9.78 -31.54 -40.72
C GLN A 6 9.60 -30.03 -40.50
N ASN A 7 9.58 -29.25 -41.58
CA ASN A 7 9.38 -27.79 -41.49
C ASN A 7 7.98 -27.43 -40.97
N TYR A 8 6.95 -28.15 -41.40
CA TYR A 8 5.59 -27.96 -40.90
C TYR A 8 5.48 -28.25 -39.40
N ASN A 9 6.05 -29.36 -38.94
CA ASN A 9 6.04 -29.73 -37.52
C ASN A 9 6.80 -28.73 -36.64
N ASN A 10 7.95 -28.22 -37.12
CA ASN A 10 8.72 -27.21 -36.40
C ASN A 10 7.98 -25.87 -36.27
N SER A 11 7.28 -25.45 -37.34
CA SER A 11 6.42 -24.26 -37.35
C SER A 11 5.24 -24.41 -36.39
N LYS A 12 4.60 -25.58 -36.38
CA LYS A 12 3.49 -25.89 -35.45
C LYS A 12 3.93 -25.84 -33.99
N HIS A 13 5.07 -26.46 -33.67
CA HIS A 13 5.64 -26.44 -32.33
C HIS A 13 6.01 -25.02 -31.87
N HIS A 14 6.59 -24.19 -32.75
CA HIS A 14 6.85 -22.78 -32.44
C HIS A 14 5.57 -22.01 -32.13
N LYS A 15 4.51 -22.22 -32.90
CA LYS A 15 3.21 -21.59 -32.66
C LYS A 15 2.63 -21.99 -31.31
N GLU A 16 2.68 -23.28 -30.96
CA GLU A 16 2.22 -23.78 -29.66
C GLU A 16 3.01 -23.15 -28.50
N GLN A 17 4.34 -23.01 -28.63
CA GLN A 17 5.15 -22.34 -27.60
C GLN A 17 4.81 -20.86 -27.44
N ILE A 18 4.51 -20.16 -28.54
CA ILE A 18 4.06 -18.76 -28.49
C ILE A 18 2.72 -18.66 -27.76
N GLU A 19 1.76 -19.52 -28.07
CA GLU A 19 0.44 -19.54 -27.44
C GLU A 19 0.52 -19.84 -25.93
N ILE A 20 1.35 -20.81 -25.53
CA ILE A 20 1.62 -21.11 -24.11
C ILE A 20 2.23 -19.88 -23.42
N THR A 21 3.19 -19.22 -24.07
CA THR A 21 3.85 -18.03 -23.53
C THR A 21 2.87 -16.88 -23.36
N LEU A 22 2.02 -16.63 -24.36
CA LEU A 22 0.97 -15.61 -24.30
C LEU A 22 -0.03 -15.90 -23.17
N SER A 23 -0.44 -17.16 -23.00
CA SER A 23 -1.32 -17.57 -21.91
C SER A 23 -0.68 -17.30 -20.53
N LYS A 24 0.60 -17.65 -20.37
CA LYS A 24 1.37 -17.35 -19.15
C LYS A 24 1.48 -15.84 -18.89
N LEU A 25 1.79 -15.04 -19.91
CA LEU A 25 1.88 -13.59 -19.79
C LEU A 25 0.54 -12.96 -19.37
N ASN A 26 -0.57 -13.44 -19.94
CA ASN A 26 -1.90 -12.98 -19.57
C ASN A 26 -2.25 -13.35 -18.12
N SER A 27 -1.93 -14.57 -17.69
CA SER A 27 -2.11 -14.98 -16.29
C SER A 27 -1.31 -14.10 -15.32
N LEU A 28 -0.03 -13.87 -15.62
CA LEU A 28 0.84 -13.01 -14.80
C LEU A 28 0.32 -11.56 -14.77
N ARG A 29 -0.15 -11.04 -15.91
CA ARG A 29 -0.74 -9.70 -15.97
C ARG A 29 -1.94 -9.57 -15.04
N SER A 30 -2.85 -10.56 -15.04
CA SER A 30 -4.00 -10.56 -14.14
C SER A 30 -3.58 -10.59 -12.67
N GLN A 31 -2.61 -11.44 -12.32
CA GLN A 31 -2.07 -11.51 -10.96
C GLN A 31 -1.45 -10.18 -10.51
N ILE A 32 -0.70 -9.50 -11.38
CA ILE A 32 -0.13 -8.18 -11.10
C ILE A 32 -1.22 -7.14 -10.84
N ILE A 33 -2.30 -7.14 -11.63
CA ILE A 33 -3.42 -6.22 -11.43
C ILE A 33 -4.06 -6.44 -10.05
N GLU A 34 -4.33 -7.69 -9.68
CA GLU A 34 -4.89 -8.02 -8.37
C GLU A 34 -3.97 -7.58 -7.22
N LEU A 35 -2.66 -7.82 -7.36
CA LEU A 35 -1.67 -7.40 -6.36
C LEU A 35 -1.64 -5.89 -6.21
N ARG A 36 -1.69 -5.12 -7.30
CA ARG A 36 -1.77 -3.65 -7.25
C ARG A 36 -3.01 -3.17 -6.50
N ILE A 37 -4.17 -3.77 -6.76
CA ILE A 37 -5.41 -3.45 -6.03
C ILE A 37 -5.27 -3.75 -4.54
N LYS A 38 -4.68 -4.89 -4.17
CA LYS A 38 -4.42 -5.25 -2.76
C LYS A 38 -3.46 -4.26 -2.09
N CYS A 39 -2.39 -3.85 -2.78
CA CYS A 39 -1.45 -2.86 -2.27
C CYS A 39 -2.10 -1.49 -2.04
N GLU A 40 -2.92 -0.99 -2.98
CA GLU A 40 -3.63 0.29 -2.79
C GLU A 40 -4.62 0.23 -1.61
N LYS A 41 -5.34 -0.88 -1.46
CA LYS A 41 -6.21 -1.10 -0.29
C LYS A 41 -5.41 -1.05 1.02
N LEU A 42 -4.27 -1.75 1.07
CA LEU A 42 -3.41 -1.76 2.26
C LEU A 42 -2.81 -0.38 2.56
N LYS A 43 -2.40 0.36 1.52
CA LYS A 43 -1.91 1.73 1.65
C LYS A 43 -2.97 2.64 2.26
N PHE A 44 -4.20 2.59 1.73
CA PHE A 44 -5.33 3.37 2.25
C PHE A 44 -5.63 3.04 3.72
N GLU A 45 -5.71 1.75 4.07
CA GLU A 45 -5.95 1.33 5.45
C GLU A 45 -4.82 1.76 6.40
N THR A 46 -3.57 1.68 5.94
CA THR A 46 -2.40 2.10 6.72
C THR A 46 -2.40 3.61 6.92
N GLU A 47 -2.67 4.39 5.89
CA GLU A 47 -2.83 5.83 5.98
C GLU A 47 -3.95 6.20 6.96
N LYS A 48 -5.11 5.54 6.86
CA LYS A 48 -6.25 5.72 7.76
C LYS A 48 -5.91 5.41 9.22
N ARG A 49 -5.23 4.29 9.50
CA ARG A 49 -4.80 3.92 10.87
C ARG A 49 -3.72 4.85 11.42
N ASN A 50 -2.90 5.41 10.53
CA ASN A 50 -1.87 6.38 10.91
C ASN A 50 -2.41 7.80 11.10
N ARG A 51 -3.69 8.07 10.77
CA ARG A 51 -4.33 9.34 11.12
C ARG A 51 -4.43 9.44 12.63
N LYS A 52 -3.75 10.43 13.20
CA LYS A 52 -3.81 10.72 14.62
C LYS A 52 -4.80 11.86 14.82
N ILE A 53 -5.69 11.72 15.78
CA ILE A 53 -6.65 12.77 16.15
C ILE A 53 -6.09 13.55 17.33
N CYS A 54 -6.21 14.88 17.28
CA CYS A 54 -5.85 15.74 18.38
C CYS A 54 -6.86 15.61 19.51
N GLU A 55 -6.39 15.30 20.70
CA GLU A 55 -7.26 15.08 21.86
C GLU A 55 -8.01 16.35 22.27
N LYS A 56 -7.43 17.54 22.04
CA LYS A 56 -8.02 18.83 22.39
C LYS A 56 -9.10 19.30 21.41
N CYS A 57 -8.79 19.33 20.11
CA CYS A 57 -9.69 19.93 19.11
C CYS A 57 -10.45 18.90 18.26
N LYS A 58 -10.19 17.61 18.47
CA LYS A 58 -10.79 16.47 17.75
C LYS A 58 -10.59 16.49 16.22
N LYS A 59 -9.67 17.31 15.71
CA LYS A 59 -9.27 17.35 14.30
C LYS A 59 -8.06 16.46 14.03
N GLU A 60 -7.90 16.03 12.79
CA GLU A 60 -6.75 15.24 12.34
C GLU A 60 -5.44 16.03 12.45
N ILE A 61 -4.39 15.36 12.95
CA ILE A 61 -3.04 15.88 13.08
C ILE A 61 -2.25 15.50 11.83
N ARG A 62 -1.81 16.50 11.08
CA ARG A 62 -0.89 16.31 9.95
C ARG A 62 0.49 15.92 10.49
N LYS A 63 1.26 15.12 9.74
CA LYS A 63 2.54 14.52 10.15
C LYS A 63 3.51 15.50 10.84
N ASN A 64 3.53 16.77 10.43
CA ASN A 64 4.51 17.76 10.88
C ASN A 64 4.08 18.56 12.13
N GLU A 65 2.87 18.33 12.67
CA GLU A 65 2.33 19.11 13.80
C GLU A 65 2.15 18.27 15.07
N LYS A 66 2.68 17.04 15.08
CA LYS A 66 2.40 16.06 16.13
C LYS A 66 3.24 16.31 17.38
N VAL A 67 2.56 16.55 18.49
CA VAL A 67 3.12 16.38 19.84
C VAL A 67 2.53 15.10 20.45
N THR A 68 3.39 14.27 21.02
CA THR A 68 3.00 13.04 21.72
C THR A 68 3.20 13.23 23.21
N PHE A 69 2.13 13.10 23.98
CA PHE A 69 2.20 13.09 25.43
C PHE A 69 2.28 11.64 25.93
N LYS A 70 3.29 11.35 26.75
CA LYS A 70 3.44 10.07 27.43
C LYS A 70 3.13 10.27 28.91
N ASN A 71 2.36 9.37 29.50
CA ASN A 71 2.15 9.39 30.93
C ASN A 71 3.42 8.94 31.70
N THR A 72 3.40 9.04 33.02
CA THR A 72 4.49 8.64 33.93
C THR A 72 4.89 7.16 33.76
N SER A 73 3.97 6.31 33.32
CA SER A 73 4.22 4.91 32.96
C SER A 73 4.82 4.71 31.55
N LYS A 74 5.27 5.79 30.89
CA LYS A 74 5.81 5.83 29.52
C LYS A 74 4.87 5.29 28.43
N LYS A 75 3.58 5.04 28.74
CA LYS A 75 2.56 4.71 27.73
C LYS A 75 2.13 5.99 27.04
N ILE A 76 2.09 5.95 25.70
CA ILE A 76 1.52 7.05 24.91
C ILE A 76 0.04 7.09 25.23
N THR A 77 -0.42 8.20 25.79
CA THR A 77 -1.83 8.37 26.14
C THR A 77 -2.53 9.19 25.06
N ASN A 78 -1.96 10.34 24.67
CA ASN A 78 -2.67 11.30 23.82
C ASN A 78 -1.77 11.89 22.73
N HIS A 79 -2.40 12.28 21.61
CA HIS A 79 -1.78 13.02 20.52
C HIS A 79 -2.41 14.41 20.43
N PHE A 80 -1.61 15.44 20.13
CA PHE A 80 -2.06 16.82 20.00
C PHE A 80 -1.42 17.51 18.79
N HIS A 81 -2.10 18.51 18.22
CA HIS A 81 -1.40 19.54 17.42
C HIS A 81 -0.47 20.34 18.33
N LYS A 82 0.69 20.76 17.82
CA LYS A 82 1.64 21.63 18.54
C LYS A 82 0.95 22.83 19.22
N ARG A 83 0.19 23.61 18.46
CA ARG A 83 -0.58 24.76 18.99
C ARG A 83 -1.61 24.36 20.04
N CYS A 84 -2.30 23.24 19.85
CA CYS A 84 -3.28 22.76 20.82
C CYS A 84 -2.63 22.39 22.15
N PHE A 85 -1.45 21.78 22.08
CA PHE A 85 -0.65 21.42 23.25
C PHE A 85 -0.11 22.67 23.96
N GLU A 86 0.46 23.63 23.23
CA GLU A 86 0.95 24.90 23.80
C GLU A 86 -0.14 25.63 24.58
N ILE A 87 -1.36 25.75 24.02
CA ILE A 87 -2.50 26.35 24.73
C ILE A 87 -2.86 25.52 25.97
N LEU A 88 -2.80 24.19 25.90
CA LEU A 88 -3.14 23.34 27.05
C LEU A 88 -2.14 23.55 28.20
N VAL A 89 -0.85 23.62 27.90
CA VAL A 89 0.20 23.88 28.90
C VAL A 89 0.10 25.30 29.44
N ALA A 90 -0.19 26.30 28.59
CA ALA A 90 -0.38 27.68 29.04
C ALA A 90 -1.55 27.85 30.00
N CYS A 91 -2.58 27.00 29.95
CA CYS A 91 -3.69 27.00 30.90
C CYS A 91 -3.39 26.24 32.21
N LEU A 92 -2.26 25.55 32.32
CA LEU A 92 -1.85 24.80 33.52
C LEU A 92 -0.84 25.57 34.38
N ASN A 93 -0.34 26.70 33.89
CA ASN A 93 0.49 27.66 34.60
C ASN A 93 -0.36 28.82 35.11
#